data_AF-A0A0M0KH51-F1
#
_entry.id   AF-A0A0M0KH51-F1
#
_cell.length_a   1.000
_cell.length_b   1.000
_cell.length_c   1.000
_cell.angle_alpha   90.00
_cell.angle_beta   90.00
_cell.angle_gamma   90.00
#
_symmetry.space_group_name_H-M   'P 1'
#
loop_
_entity.id
_entity.type
_entity.pdbx_description
1 polymer ?
#
loop_
_entity_poly.entity_id
_entity_poly.type
_entity_poly.pdbx_seq_one_letter_code
_entity_poly.pdbx_strand_id
1 'polypeptide(L)'
;MTIKISPEMTVEEVGAALQRELDSRWQFVWEKHLDELQKLYPEHGDATYGMYFDKLLPPIWEQVEQQDFYSALEPKEDDYLIGGCLNFRHSMEKEHWGSPGHNIRVFWIVLANQHDEHVGSLLLEIHHSHERFHLPAPPRIRICQETIREKITAHIRQLQEQV
;
A
#
# COMPACT_ATOMS: atom_id res chain seq x y z
N MET A 1 -0.23 -18.53 3.77
CA MET A 1 -1.36 -19.04 4.57
C MET A 1 -2.59 -18.30 4.06
N THR A 2 -3.81 -18.80 4.24
CA THR A 2 -5.01 -18.02 3.94
C THR A 2 -5.20 -17.01 5.07
N ILE A 3 -5.36 -15.73 4.75
CA ILE A 3 -5.73 -14.68 5.69
C ILE A 3 -7.01 -15.11 6.41
N LYS A 4 -6.99 -15.08 7.74
CA LYS A 4 -8.21 -15.12 8.54
C LYS A 4 -8.67 -13.68 8.75
N ILE A 5 -9.46 -13.15 7.82
CA ILE A 5 -10.29 -11.97 8.05
C ILE A 5 -11.71 -12.48 8.30
N SER A 6 -12.45 -11.83 9.20
CA SER A 6 -13.90 -12.05 9.36
C SER A 6 -14.62 -10.72 9.15
N PRO A 7 -15.87 -10.72 8.66
CA PRO A 7 -16.60 -9.49 8.33
C PRO A 7 -16.80 -8.50 9.50
N GLU A 8 -16.66 -8.97 10.73
CA GLU A 8 -16.81 -8.20 11.98
C GLU A 8 -15.48 -7.60 12.47
N MET A 9 -14.38 -7.81 11.72
CA MET A 9 -13.08 -7.30 12.10
C MET A 9 -13.03 -5.77 12.07
N THR A 10 -12.28 -5.19 13.01
CA THR A 10 -11.95 -3.77 12.95
C THR A 10 -10.90 -3.49 11.88
N VAL A 11 -10.75 -2.23 11.47
CA VAL A 11 -9.71 -1.82 10.52
C VAL A 11 -8.30 -2.19 11.02
N GLU A 12 -8.06 -2.18 12.33
CA GLU A 12 -6.81 -2.64 12.95
C GLU A 12 -6.56 -4.12 12.73
N GLU A 13 -7.59 -4.95 12.90
CA GLU A 13 -7.48 -6.40 12.73
C GLU A 13 -7.24 -6.76 11.27
N VAL A 14 -7.94 -6.09 10.34
CA VAL A 14 -7.72 -6.22 8.89
C VAL A 14 -6.30 -5.78 8.54
N GLY A 15 -5.85 -4.62 9.00
CA GLY A 15 -4.50 -4.13 8.69
C GLY A 15 -3.39 -4.99 9.30
N ALA A 16 -3.58 -5.55 10.51
CA ALA A 16 -2.66 -6.51 11.10
C ALA A 16 -2.61 -7.83 10.30
N ALA A 17 -3.75 -8.31 9.81
CA ALA A 17 -3.80 -9.47 8.94
C ALA A 17 -3.05 -9.24 7.62
N LEU A 18 -3.25 -8.07 7.00
CA LEU A 18 -2.55 -7.67 5.78
C LEU A 18 -1.04 -7.52 5.98
N GLN A 19 -0.60 -6.91 7.10
CA GLN A 19 0.83 -6.79 7.41
C GLN A 19 1.50 -8.17 7.50
N ARG A 20 0.84 -9.15 8.16
CA ARG A 20 1.39 -10.52 8.25
C ARG A 20 1.57 -11.17 6.90
N GLU A 21 0.62 -10.99 5.97
CA GLU A 21 0.79 -11.54 4.63
C GLU A 21 1.88 -10.84 3.84
N LEU A 22 1.95 -9.50 3.92
CA LEU A 22 3.04 -8.73 3.33
C LEU A 22 4.39 -9.24 3.86
N ASP A 23 4.57 -9.31 5.18
CA ASP A 23 5.78 -9.79 5.84
C ASP A 23 6.21 -11.19 5.35
N SER A 24 5.23 -12.07 5.13
CA SER A 24 5.51 -13.45 4.70
C SER A 24 5.85 -13.61 3.21
N ARG A 25 5.62 -12.58 2.38
CA ARG A 25 5.67 -12.71 0.91
C ARG A 25 6.51 -11.67 0.19
N TRP A 26 6.63 -10.45 0.73
CA TRP A 26 7.26 -9.32 0.04
C TRP A 26 8.66 -9.70 -0.46
N GLN A 27 9.49 -10.28 0.40
CA GLN A 27 10.88 -10.59 0.07
C GLN A 27 10.97 -11.66 -1.02
N PHE A 28 10.15 -12.71 -0.91
CA PHE A 28 10.12 -13.77 -1.92
C PHE A 28 9.69 -13.25 -3.30
N VAL A 29 8.65 -12.41 -3.36
CA VAL A 29 8.19 -11.80 -4.62
C VAL A 29 9.26 -10.85 -5.17
N TRP A 30 9.90 -10.07 -4.30
CA TRP A 30 10.96 -9.15 -4.68
C TRP A 30 12.13 -9.90 -5.31
N GLU A 31 12.70 -10.89 -4.61
CA GLU A 31 13.84 -11.69 -5.08
C GLU A 31 13.51 -12.44 -6.37
N LYS A 32 12.30 -13.02 -6.47
CA LYS A 32 11.86 -13.76 -7.66
C LYS A 32 11.81 -12.90 -8.92
N HIS A 33 11.50 -11.61 -8.79
CA HIS A 33 11.31 -10.70 -9.93
C HIS A 33 12.40 -9.64 -10.06
N LEU A 34 13.42 -9.66 -9.19
CA LEU A 34 14.44 -8.62 -9.12
C LEU A 34 15.18 -8.43 -10.46
N ASP A 35 15.63 -9.51 -11.08
CA ASP A 35 16.36 -9.46 -12.35
C ASP A 35 15.54 -8.86 -13.50
N GLU A 36 14.24 -9.17 -13.54
CA GLU A 36 13.30 -8.62 -14.52
C GLU A 36 13.12 -7.12 -14.28
N LEU A 37 12.78 -6.75 -13.05
CA LEU A 37 12.50 -5.38 -12.66
C LEU A 37 13.73 -4.46 -12.78
N GLN A 38 14.92 -4.95 -12.44
CA GLN A 38 16.17 -4.20 -12.64
C GLN A 38 16.45 -3.85 -14.09
N LYS A 39 16.05 -4.72 -15.04
CA LYS A 39 16.19 -4.44 -16.48
C LYS A 39 15.17 -3.42 -16.99
N LEU A 40 14.01 -3.36 -16.34
CA LEU A 40 12.92 -2.44 -16.68
C LEU A 40 13.13 -1.03 -16.09
N TYR A 41 13.85 -0.93 -14.96
CA TYR A 41 14.05 0.34 -14.26
C TYR A 41 14.66 1.48 -15.12
N PRO A 42 15.68 1.25 -15.97
CA PRO A 42 16.22 2.32 -16.82
C PRO A 42 15.19 2.95 -17.77
N GLU A 43 14.17 2.19 -18.18
CA GLU A 43 13.12 2.65 -19.09
C GLU A 43 11.93 3.25 -18.34
N HIS A 44 11.53 2.61 -17.23
CA HIS A 44 10.28 2.93 -16.54
C HIS A 44 10.46 3.73 -15.23
N GLY A 45 11.69 3.88 -14.74
CA GLY A 45 11.99 4.60 -13.50
C GLY A 45 11.13 4.11 -12.34
N ASP A 46 10.57 5.03 -11.57
CA ASP A 46 9.78 4.72 -10.37
C ASP A 46 8.52 3.87 -10.64
N ALA A 47 7.99 3.88 -11.87
CA ALA A 47 6.85 3.03 -12.23
C ALA A 47 7.18 1.53 -12.07
N THR A 48 8.46 1.16 -12.11
CA THR A 48 8.94 -0.20 -11.85
C THR A 48 8.61 -0.68 -10.44
N TYR A 49 8.55 0.22 -9.45
CA TYR A 49 8.04 -0.13 -8.12
C TYR A 49 6.56 -0.50 -8.18
N GLY A 50 5.76 0.24 -8.95
CA GLY A 50 4.37 -0.12 -9.24
C GLY A 50 4.26 -1.53 -9.81
N MET A 51 5.08 -1.87 -10.80
CA MET A 51 5.13 -3.22 -11.41
C MET A 51 5.48 -4.32 -10.40
N TYR A 52 6.32 -4.02 -9.40
CA TYR A 52 6.56 -4.95 -8.30
C TYR A 52 5.30 -5.15 -7.44
N PHE A 53 4.61 -4.07 -7.07
CA PHE A 53 3.37 -4.15 -6.30
C PHE A 53 2.22 -4.81 -7.08
N ASP A 54 2.20 -4.70 -8.42
CA ASP A 54 1.29 -5.46 -9.28
C ASP A 54 1.50 -6.98 -9.18
N LYS A 55 2.70 -7.43 -8.83
CA LYS A 55 3.00 -8.85 -8.60
C LYS A 55 2.75 -9.27 -7.15
N LEU A 56 2.85 -8.34 -6.19
CA LEU A 56 2.75 -8.61 -4.76
C LEU A 56 1.30 -8.58 -4.24
N LEU A 57 0.56 -7.53 -4.55
CA LEU A 57 -0.68 -7.17 -3.85
C LEU A 57 -1.93 -7.90 -4.30
N PRO A 58 -2.19 -8.19 -5.60
CA PRO A 58 -3.47 -8.77 -6.00
C PRO A 58 -3.90 -10.01 -5.20
N PRO A 59 -3.06 -11.04 -4.99
CA PRO A 59 -3.46 -12.20 -4.19
C PRO A 59 -3.58 -11.93 -2.68
N ILE A 60 -3.09 -10.79 -2.19
CA ILE A 60 -3.28 -10.35 -0.80
C ILE A 60 -4.61 -9.59 -0.70
N TRP A 61 -4.87 -8.70 -1.64
CA TRP A 61 -6.06 -7.87 -1.68
C TRP A 61 -7.33 -8.68 -1.97
N GLU A 62 -7.26 -9.67 -2.87
CA GLU A 62 -8.38 -10.57 -3.16
C GLU A 62 -8.90 -11.26 -1.88
N GLN A 63 -8.02 -11.57 -0.93
CA GLN A 63 -8.42 -12.20 0.34
C GLN A 63 -9.16 -11.23 1.27
N VAL A 64 -8.96 -9.92 1.13
CA VAL A 64 -9.74 -8.88 1.84
C VAL A 64 -11.13 -8.80 1.24
N GLU A 65 -11.20 -8.75 -0.09
CA GLU A 65 -12.46 -8.69 -0.85
C GLU A 65 -13.31 -9.94 -0.65
N GLN A 66 -12.71 -11.11 -0.55
CA GLN A 66 -13.40 -12.37 -0.24
C GLN A 66 -14.06 -12.39 1.15
N GLN A 67 -13.73 -11.44 2.03
CA GLN A 67 -14.34 -11.28 3.35
C GLN A 67 -15.21 -10.01 3.43
N ASP A 68 -15.69 -9.55 2.28
CA ASP A 68 -16.62 -8.42 2.12
C ASP A 68 -16.07 -7.07 2.64
N PHE A 69 -14.74 -6.93 2.67
CA PHE A 69 -14.09 -5.64 2.83
C PHE A 69 -13.60 -5.13 1.48
N TYR A 70 -13.78 -3.84 1.21
CA TYR A 70 -13.40 -3.26 -0.08
C TYR A 70 -12.98 -1.80 0.03
N SER A 71 -12.35 -1.28 -1.03
CA SER A 71 -12.02 0.15 -1.13
C SER A 71 -13.30 0.95 -1.30
N ALA A 72 -13.63 1.80 -0.32
CA ALA A 72 -14.80 2.68 -0.37
C ALA A 72 -14.68 3.78 -1.45
N LEU A 73 -13.47 4.03 -1.95
CA LEU A 73 -13.22 5.04 -2.97
C LEU A 73 -13.10 4.37 -4.33
N GLU A 74 -14.15 4.49 -5.15
CA GLU A 74 -14.15 3.98 -6.51
C GLU A 74 -13.10 4.71 -7.38
N PRO A 75 -12.30 3.96 -8.16
CA PRO A 75 -11.38 4.54 -9.13
C PRO A 75 -12.15 5.28 -10.24
N LYS A 76 -11.59 6.39 -10.70
CA LYS A 76 -12.08 7.11 -11.89
C LYS A 76 -11.41 6.61 -13.17
N GLU A 77 -11.98 6.95 -14.32
CA GLU A 77 -11.47 6.51 -15.65
C GLU A 77 -10.00 6.90 -15.88
N ASP A 78 -9.55 8.01 -15.32
CA ASP A 78 -8.18 8.53 -15.41
C ASP A 78 -7.26 8.10 -14.26
N ASP A 79 -7.72 7.22 -13.36
CA ASP A 79 -6.92 6.76 -12.23
C ASP A 79 -5.95 5.64 -12.60
N TYR A 80 -4.76 5.73 -12.03
CA TYR A 80 -3.76 4.67 -12.09
C TYR A 80 -3.85 3.80 -10.83
N LEU A 81 -4.26 2.54 -11.02
CA LEU A 81 -4.32 1.53 -9.97
C LEU A 81 -3.11 0.62 -10.03
N ILE A 82 -2.44 0.49 -8.89
CA ILE A 82 -1.31 -0.43 -8.68
C ILE A 82 -1.81 -1.58 -7.79
N GLY A 83 -1.51 -2.81 -8.18
CA GLY A 83 -1.81 -3.99 -7.39
C GLY A 83 -3.30 -4.26 -7.16
N GLY A 84 -4.16 -3.64 -7.98
CA GLY A 84 -5.63 -3.74 -7.88
C GLY A 84 -6.28 -2.85 -6.82
N CYS A 85 -5.52 -2.31 -5.85
CA CYS A 85 -6.09 -1.58 -4.72
C CYS A 85 -5.43 -0.22 -4.41
N LEU A 86 -4.24 0.05 -4.94
CA LEU A 86 -3.52 1.30 -4.67
C LEU A 86 -3.81 2.31 -5.76
N ASN A 87 -4.71 3.25 -5.48
CA ASN A 87 -4.96 4.37 -6.38
C ASN A 87 -3.89 5.45 -6.20
N PHE A 88 -3.17 5.80 -7.27
CA PHE A 88 -2.10 6.81 -7.22
C PHE A 88 -2.61 8.20 -6.79
N ARG A 89 -3.86 8.56 -7.11
CA ARG A 89 -4.53 9.79 -6.62
C ARG A 89 -4.66 9.81 -5.10
N HIS A 90 -4.66 8.63 -4.49
CA HIS A 90 -4.73 8.38 -3.06
C HIS A 90 -3.35 8.02 -2.48
N SER A 91 -2.35 8.80 -2.86
CA SER A 91 -1.01 8.70 -2.29
C SER A 91 -0.38 10.06 -1.98
N MET A 92 0.61 10.05 -1.11
CA MET A 92 1.46 11.20 -0.79
C MET A 92 2.92 10.77 -0.78
N GLU A 93 3.79 11.66 -1.21
CA GLU A 93 5.24 11.56 -1.08
C GLU A 93 5.79 12.97 -0.88
N LYS A 94 6.75 13.14 0.02
CA LYS A 94 7.54 14.37 0.15
C LYS A 94 9.01 14.01 0.07
N GLU A 95 9.81 14.88 -0.54
CA GLU A 95 11.25 14.74 -0.72
C GLU A 95 12.02 14.51 0.60
N HIS A 96 11.47 14.97 1.73
CA HIS A 96 12.08 14.81 3.05
C HIS A 96 11.53 13.64 3.87
N TRP A 97 10.65 12.80 3.30
CA TRP A 97 10.16 11.62 4.01
C TRP A 97 11.14 10.47 3.83
N GLY A 98 11.84 10.16 4.92
CA GLY A 98 12.92 9.18 4.96
C GLY A 98 14.30 9.84 4.93
N SER A 99 15.32 9.11 4.49
CA SER A 99 16.72 9.57 4.47
C SER A 99 17.23 9.63 3.02
N PRO A 100 18.37 10.28 2.71
CA PRO A 100 18.91 10.28 1.35
C PRO A 100 19.01 8.87 0.76
N GLY A 101 18.43 8.65 -0.42
CA GLY A 101 18.32 7.33 -1.06
C GLY A 101 17.23 6.42 -0.50
N HIS A 102 16.40 6.91 0.44
CA HIS A 102 15.31 6.21 1.10
C HIS A 102 14.08 7.13 1.17
N ASN A 103 13.33 7.16 0.08
CA ASN A 103 12.06 7.89 0.00
C ASN A 103 10.91 7.03 0.53
N ILE A 104 9.85 7.70 0.97
CA ILE A 104 8.63 7.06 1.45
C ILE A 104 7.43 7.62 0.70
N ARG A 105 6.72 6.75 -0.03
CA ARG A 105 5.39 7.02 -0.52
C ARG A 105 4.36 6.34 0.35
N VAL A 106 3.33 7.07 0.76
CA VAL A 106 2.22 6.53 1.55
C VAL A 106 0.96 6.53 0.70
N PHE A 107 0.42 5.34 0.44
CA PHE A 107 -0.91 5.17 -0.15
C PHE A 107 -1.94 5.05 0.97
N TRP A 108 -3.17 5.47 0.72
CA TRP A 108 -4.29 5.18 1.62
C TRP A 108 -5.44 4.49 0.88
N ILE A 109 -6.10 3.58 1.59
CA ILE A 109 -7.33 2.91 1.16
C ILE A 109 -8.35 3.14 2.26
N VAL A 110 -9.45 3.83 1.96
CA VAL A 110 -10.60 3.90 2.88
C VAL A 110 -11.31 2.57 2.79
N LEU A 111 -11.41 1.86 3.91
CA LEU A 111 -11.97 0.52 3.96
C LEU A 111 -13.46 0.60 4.29
N ALA A 112 -14.29 -0.03 3.45
CA ALA A 112 -15.69 -0.30 3.75
C ALA A 112 -15.87 -1.77 4.12
N ASN A 113 -16.85 -2.06 5.00
CA ASN A 113 -17.26 -3.43 5.35
C ASN A 113 -18.48 -3.89 4.53
N GLN A 114 -18.96 -5.10 4.81
CA GLN A 114 -20.15 -5.71 4.18
C GLN A 114 -21.45 -4.90 4.33
N HIS A 115 -21.49 -3.91 5.23
CA HIS A 115 -22.65 -3.05 5.47
C HIS A 115 -22.48 -1.65 4.85
N ASP A 116 -21.49 -1.47 3.95
CA ASP A 116 -21.10 -0.20 3.34
C ASP A 116 -20.65 0.86 4.34
N GLU A 117 -20.26 0.45 5.54
CA GLU A 117 -19.76 1.35 6.58
C GLU A 117 -18.27 1.59 6.38
N HIS A 118 -17.85 2.86 6.37
CA HIS A 118 -16.43 3.20 6.32
C HIS A 118 -15.80 2.97 7.70
N VAL A 119 -15.03 1.89 7.84
CA VAL A 119 -14.47 1.43 9.13
C VAL A 119 -13.11 2.03 9.48
N GLY A 120 -12.55 2.84 8.57
CA GLY A 120 -11.26 3.52 8.73
C GLY A 120 -10.46 3.50 7.44
N SER A 121 -9.16 3.79 7.53
CA SER A 121 -8.23 3.76 6.41
C SER A 121 -6.99 2.93 6.71
N LEU A 122 -6.57 2.15 5.73
CA LEU A 122 -5.27 1.49 5.68
C LEU A 122 -4.26 2.45 5.04
N LEU A 123 -3.11 2.64 5.67
CA LEU A 123 -2.00 3.42 5.14
C LEU A 123 -0.86 2.48 4.78
N LEU A 124 -0.56 2.33 3.49
CA LEU A 124 0.56 1.51 3.03
C LEU A 124 1.77 2.41 2.74
N GLU A 125 2.80 2.28 3.57
CA GLU A 125 4.12 2.89 3.39
C GLU A 125 4.95 2.01 2.46
N ILE A 126 5.40 2.61 1.36
CA ILE A 126 6.30 2.03 0.37
C ILE A 126 7.61 2.79 0.46
N HIS A 127 8.68 2.04 0.71
CA HIS A 127 10.02 2.58 0.77
C HIS A 127 10.72 2.32 -0.57
N HIS A 128 11.23 3.36 -1.22
CA HIS A 128 11.89 3.28 -2.53
C HIS A 128 13.09 4.21 -2.62
N SER A 129 13.79 4.18 -3.74
CA SER A 129 14.92 5.06 -4.04
C SER A 129 14.80 5.59 -5.46
N HIS A 130 14.97 6.90 -5.63
CA HIS A 130 15.01 7.53 -6.95
C HIS A 130 16.40 7.44 -7.61
N GLU A 131 17.40 6.98 -6.87
CA GLU A 131 18.79 6.92 -7.34
C GLU A 131 19.13 5.56 -7.95
N ARG A 132 18.59 4.48 -7.38
CA ARG A 132 18.84 3.11 -7.81
C ARG A 132 17.64 2.22 -7.52
N PHE A 133 17.41 1.22 -8.36
CA PHE A 133 16.35 0.25 -8.12
C PHE A 133 16.65 -0.66 -6.92
N HIS A 134 16.10 -0.29 -5.78
CA HIS A 134 16.24 -1.00 -4.51
C HIS A 134 15.04 -0.73 -3.62
N LEU A 135 14.70 -1.69 -2.75
CA LEU A 135 13.67 -1.57 -1.73
C LEU A 135 14.35 -1.45 -0.34
N PRO A 136 14.48 -0.24 0.23
CA PRO A 136 15.25 0.00 1.45
C PRO A 136 14.69 -0.66 2.72
N ALA A 137 13.38 -0.93 2.73
CA ALA A 137 12.67 -1.52 3.85
C ALA A 137 11.40 -2.25 3.36
N PRO A 138 10.89 -3.23 4.12
CA PRO A 138 9.64 -3.91 3.78
C PRO A 138 8.45 -2.92 3.71
N PRO A 139 7.44 -3.18 2.87
CA PRO A 139 6.20 -2.42 2.89
C PRO A 139 5.53 -2.51 4.26
N ARG A 140 4.97 -1.39 4.73
CA ARG A 140 4.39 -1.31 6.08
C ARG A 140 2.98 -0.76 6.06
N ILE A 141 2.08 -1.40 6.79
CA ILE A 141 0.73 -0.95 7.02
C ILE A 141 0.66 -0.20 8.36
N ARG A 142 0.03 0.97 8.31
CA ARG A 142 -0.44 1.72 9.48
C ARG A 142 -1.94 1.93 9.38
N ILE A 143 -2.56 2.20 10.53
CA ILE A 143 -4.00 2.40 10.63
C ILE A 143 -4.29 3.87 10.85
N CYS A 144 -5.31 4.38 10.17
CA CYS A 144 -5.88 5.69 10.42
C CYS A 144 -7.39 5.54 10.63
N GLN A 145 -7.92 6.07 11.75
CA GLN A 145 -9.36 6.03 12.02
C GLN A 145 -10.18 6.97 11.12
N GLU A 146 -9.50 7.85 10.38
CA GLU A 146 -10.15 8.83 9.52
C GLU A 146 -10.47 8.24 8.15
N THR A 147 -11.60 8.66 7.59
CA THR A 147 -12.12 8.22 6.28
C THR A 147 -12.23 9.38 5.28
N ILE A 148 -11.89 10.60 5.73
CA ILE A 148 -11.97 11.84 4.97
C ILE A 148 -10.57 12.24 4.50
N ARG A 149 -10.40 12.51 3.20
CA ARG A 149 -9.11 12.81 2.56
C ARG A 149 -8.28 13.87 3.30
N GLU A 150 -8.88 14.99 3.66
CA GLU A 150 -8.18 16.09 4.33
C GLU A 150 -7.59 15.66 5.67
N LYS A 151 -8.34 14.84 6.41
CA LYS A 151 -7.91 14.32 7.71
C LYS A 151 -6.88 13.20 7.59
N ILE A 152 -7.06 12.29 6.63
CA ILE A 152 -6.09 11.23 6.32
C ILE A 152 -4.75 11.85 5.94
N THR A 153 -4.75 12.82 5.02
CA THR A 153 -3.51 13.48 4.59
C THR A 153 -2.85 14.30 5.70
N ALA A 154 -3.63 14.91 6.61
CA ALA A 154 -3.10 15.54 7.82
C ALA A 154 -2.45 14.51 8.76
N HIS A 155 -3.09 13.35 8.96
CA HIS A 155 -2.57 12.27 9.78
C HIS A 155 -1.26 11.69 9.20
N ILE A 156 -1.21 11.45 7.88
CA ILE A 156 0.01 10.99 7.19
C ILE A 156 1.17 11.97 7.43
N ARG A 157 0.92 13.29 7.29
CA ARG A 157 1.96 14.31 7.54
C ARG A 157 2.48 14.24 8.98
N GLN A 158 1.58 14.13 9.96
CA GLN A 158 1.97 14.00 11.37
C GLN A 158 2.83 12.76 11.62
N LEU A 159 2.51 11.62 10.99
CA LEU A 159 3.30 10.39 11.14
C LEU A 159 4.70 10.52 10.56
N GLN A 160 4.84 11.11 9.37
CA GLN A 160 6.13 11.20 8.68
C GLN A 160 7.03 12.33 9.20
N GLU A 161 6.45 13.39 9.78
CA GLU A 161 7.22 14.51 10.37
C GLU A 161 7.74 14.19 11.78
N GLN A 162 7.37 13.03 12.34
CA GLN A 162 7.86 12.53 13.63
C GLN A 162 9.01 11.52 13.50
N VAL A 163 9.40 11.17 12.27
CA VAL A 163 10.48 10.22 11.94
C VAL A 163 11.73 10.99 11.52
#